data_AF-A0A9Q3CJP4-F1
#
_entry.id   AF-A0A9Q3CJP4-F1
#
_cell.length_a   1.000
_cell.length_b   1.000
_cell.length_c   1.000
_cell.angle_alpha   90.00
_cell.angle_beta   90.00
_cell.angle_gamma   90.00
#
_symmetry.space_group_name_H-M   'P 1'
#
loop_
_entity.id
_entity.type
_entity.pdbx_description
1 polymer ?
#
loop_
_entity_poly.entity_id
_entity_poly.type
_entity_poly.pdbx_seq_one_letter_code
_entity_poly.pdbx_strand_id
1 'polypeptide(L)'
;MYWVTEPPPIGDKIHSSSLVIVGIYGKTLKFLPCHRDNTAIDKALLLWNRVISYTGLFKNIKSDRDPKFTSVLETNFHRFFGTKLSFSTAYHPKTDGLAERMIQTLKDMIRRFCAYGL
;
A
#
# COMPACT_ATOMS: atom_id res chain seq x y z
N MET A 1 -11.38 -2.46 6.23
CA MET A 1 -10.15 -3.22 5.93
C MET A 1 -9.38 -2.42 4.91
N TYR A 2 -8.15 -2.06 5.22
CA TYR A 2 -7.27 -1.37 4.29
C TYR A 2 -6.30 -2.38 3.69
N TRP A 3 -6.03 -2.29 2.39
CA TRP A 3 -5.06 -3.14 1.70
C TRP A 3 -3.82 -2.32 1.40
N VAL A 4 -2.65 -2.79 1.82
CA VAL A 4 -1.36 -2.13 1.64
C VAL A 4 -0.46 -3.02 0.81
N THR A 5 0.02 -2.50 -0.31
CA THR A 5 0.96 -3.22 -1.20
C THR A 5 2.01 -2.26 -1.75
N GLU A 6 3.15 -2.82 -2.13
CA GLU A 6 4.08 -2.17 -3.05
C GLU A 6 3.85 -2.68 -4.47
N PRO A 7 3.18 -1.91 -5.35
CA PRO A 7 3.26 -2.16 -6.78
C PRO A 7 4.71 -2.20 -7.30
N PRO A 8 4.91 -2.91 -8.42
CA PRO A 8 6.18 -2.94 -9.11
C PRO A 8 6.63 -1.53 -9.54
N PRO A 9 7.92 -1.35 -9.84
CA PRO A 9 8.50 -0.05 -10.14
C PRO A 9 7.79 0.65 -11.27
N ILE A 10 7.58 1.95 -11.09
CA ILE A 10 7.06 2.82 -12.13
C ILE A 10 8.25 3.65 -12.64
N GLY A 11 8.89 3.18 -13.70
CA GLY A 11 9.97 3.91 -14.38
C GLY A 11 11.28 4.03 -13.60
N ASP A 12 12.21 4.80 -14.16
CA ASP A 12 13.60 4.90 -13.70
C ASP A 12 13.89 6.26 -13.03
N LYS A 13 14.41 6.18 -11.80
CA LYS A 13 15.35 7.10 -11.10
C LYS A 13 14.88 8.10 -10.02
N ILE A 14 13.60 8.36 -9.74
CA ILE A 14 13.23 9.26 -8.61
C ILE A 14 12.26 8.62 -7.61
N HIS A 15 11.23 7.92 -8.07
CA HIS A 15 10.33 7.13 -7.22
C HIS A 15 10.14 5.76 -7.85
N SER A 16 11.08 4.86 -7.55
CA SER A 16 11.15 3.52 -8.14
C SER A 16 10.11 2.55 -7.57
N SER A 17 9.24 2.99 -6.67
CA SER A 17 8.12 2.21 -6.14
C SER A 17 6.98 3.13 -5.69
N SER A 18 5.81 2.58 -5.43
CA SER A 18 4.76 3.32 -4.72
C SER A 18 4.17 2.43 -3.64
N LEU A 19 3.67 3.05 -2.58
CA LEU A 19 2.87 2.39 -1.56
C LEU A 19 1.41 2.64 -1.90
N VAL A 20 0.64 1.58 -2.11
CA VAL A 20 -0.76 1.67 -2.48
C VAL A 20 -1.63 1.24 -1.33
N ILE A 21 -2.58 2.10 -0.99
CA ILE A 21 -3.49 1.89 0.13
C ILE A 21 -4.92 1.94 -0.40
N VAL A 22 -5.64 0.84 -0.24
CA VAL A 22 -7.03 0.69 -0.67
C VAL A 22 -7.94 0.59 0.55
N GLY A 23 -8.80 1.57 0.75
CA GLY A 23 -9.85 1.53 1.78
C GLY A 23 -11.16 0.97 1.23
N ILE A 24 -11.52 -0.25 1.62
CA ILE A 24 -12.72 -0.92 1.05
C ILE A 24 -14.05 -0.29 1.48
N TYR A 25 -14.10 0.38 2.64
CA TYR A 25 -15.34 0.96 3.17
C TYR A 25 -15.64 2.35 2.58
N GLY A 26 -14.60 3.14 2.28
CA GLY A 26 -14.75 4.44 1.63
C GLY A 26 -14.52 4.41 0.13
N LYS A 27 -14.19 3.24 -0.46
CA LYS A 27 -13.67 3.09 -1.83
C LYS A 27 -12.52 4.08 -2.13
N THR A 28 -11.69 4.34 -1.13
CA THR A 28 -10.59 5.29 -1.25
C THR A 28 -9.34 4.57 -1.73
N LEU A 29 -8.62 5.20 -2.65
CA LEU A 29 -7.36 4.72 -3.19
C LEU A 29 -6.32 5.81 -3.00
N LYS A 30 -5.23 5.51 -2.30
CA LYS A 30 -4.12 6.45 -2.10
C LYS A 30 -2.82 5.83 -2.62
N PHE A 31 -2.09 6.62 -3.41
CA PHE A 31 -0.74 6.31 -3.86
C PHE A 31 0.22 7.23 -3.12
N LEU A 32 1.17 6.64 -2.43
CA LEU A 32 2.25 7.37 -1.80
C LEU A 32 3.52 7.04 -2.57
N PRO A 33 4.15 8.02 -3.22
CA PRO A 33 5.41 7.77 -3.91
C PRO A 33 6.47 7.35 -2.90
N CYS A 34 7.22 6.30 -3.20
CA CYS A 34 8.32 5.83 -2.37
C CYS A 34 9.52 5.40 -3.24
N HIS A 35 10.67 5.27 -2.62
CA HIS A 35 11.85 4.68 -3.24
C HIS A 35 11.94 3.20 -2.89
N ARG A 36 12.56 2.42 -3.80
CA ARG A 36 12.79 0.98 -3.56
C ARG A 36 13.62 0.72 -2.31
N ASP A 37 14.52 1.65 -2.00
CA ASP A 37 15.46 1.55 -0.88
C ASP A 37 14.86 2.04 0.44
N ASN A 38 13.61 2.52 0.45
CA ASN A 38 12.93 2.89 1.69
C ASN A 38 12.91 1.71 2.66
N THR A 39 13.41 1.96 3.86
CA THR A 39 13.40 1.01 4.96
C THR A 39 11.97 0.81 5.47
N ALA A 40 11.76 -0.21 6.32
CA ALA A 40 10.49 -0.39 7.00
C ALA A 40 10.08 0.87 7.81
N ILE A 41 11.04 1.57 8.41
CA ILE A 41 10.79 2.79 9.18
C ILE A 41 10.27 3.91 8.28
N ASP A 42 10.91 4.13 7.14
CA ASP A 42 10.52 5.21 6.23
C ASP A 42 9.08 5.01 5.71
N LYS A 43 8.70 3.74 5.49
CA LYS A 43 7.35 3.38 5.07
C LYS A 43 6.33 3.54 6.19
N ALA A 44 6.65 3.09 7.40
CA ALA A 44 5.79 3.30 8.56
C ALA A 44 5.54 4.80 8.81
N LEU A 45 6.58 5.63 8.68
CA LEU A 45 6.47 7.09 8.77
C LEU A 45 5.63 7.67 7.63
N LEU A 46 5.83 7.21 6.39
CA LEU A 46 5.05 7.64 5.24
C LEU A 46 3.57 7.30 5.41
N LEU A 47 3.26 6.08 5.86
CA LEU A 47 1.91 5.62 6.18
C LEU A 47 1.29 6.47 7.29
N TRP A 48 2.04 6.74 8.36
CA TRP A 48 1.58 7.57 9.47
C TRP A 48 1.24 8.98 9.03
N ASN A 49 2.21 9.67 8.40
CA ASN A 49 2.12 11.08 8.08
C ASN A 49 1.12 11.38 6.97
N ARG A 50 0.94 10.49 6.00
CA ARG A 50 0.10 10.74 4.81
C ARG A 50 -1.27 10.11 4.88
N VAL A 51 -1.50 9.20 5.82
CA VAL A 51 -2.73 8.40 5.84
C VAL A 51 -3.33 8.39 7.22
N ILE A 52 -2.66 7.77 8.20
CA ILE A 52 -3.21 7.57 9.55
C ILE A 52 -3.54 8.92 10.21
N SER A 53 -2.69 9.93 10.04
CA SER A 53 -2.91 11.30 10.53
C SER A 53 -4.21 11.93 10.01
N TYR A 54 -4.64 11.59 8.79
CA TYR A 54 -5.81 12.16 8.14
C TYR A 54 -7.06 11.29 8.26
N THR A 55 -6.91 9.96 8.25
CA THR A 55 -8.03 9.01 8.24
C THR A 55 -8.33 8.41 9.61
N GLY A 56 -7.45 8.65 10.59
CA GLY A 56 -7.45 7.97 11.88
C GLY A 56 -6.87 6.56 11.81
N LEU A 57 -6.85 5.90 12.97
CA LEU A 57 -6.32 4.54 13.12
C LEU A 57 -7.20 3.48 12.45
N PHE A 58 -6.55 2.53 11.81
CA PHE A 58 -7.21 1.42 11.15
C PHE A 58 -7.42 0.25 12.11
N LYS A 59 -8.63 -0.29 12.19
CA LYS A 59 -8.89 -1.49 13.01
C LYS A 59 -8.31 -2.77 12.40
N ASN A 60 -8.30 -2.85 11.07
CA ASN A 60 -7.87 -4.04 10.32
C ASN A 60 -7.13 -3.63 9.05
N ILE A 61 -5.90 -4.11 8.90
CA ILE A 61 -5.03 -3.91 7.73
C ILE A 61 -4.66 -5.28 7.16
N LYS A 62 -4.81 -5.40 5.85
CA LYS A 62 -4.21 -6.49 5.07
C LYS A 62 -2.99 -5.95 4.35
N SER A 63 -1.85 -6.60 4.52
CA SER A 63 -0.60 -6.25 3.83
C SER A 63 -0.08 -7.45 3.06
N ASP A 64 0.63 -7.20 1.97
CA ASP A 64 1.42 -8.25 1.31
C ASP A 64 2.58 -8.72 2.18
N ARG A 65 3.06 -9.94 1.92
CA ARG A 65 4.19 -10.59 2.62
C ARG A 65 5.56 -10.05 2.19
N ASP A 66 5.66 -8.76 1.89
CA ASP A 66 6.96 -8.15 1.65
C ASP A 66 7.77 -8.20 2.96
N PRO A 67 9.05 -8.61 2.95
CA PRO A 67 9.92 -8.63 4.12
C PRO A 67 9.91 -7.34 4.94
N LYS A 68 9.68 -6.20 4.27
CA LYS A 68 9.60 -4.88 4.91
C LYS A 68 8.35 -4.75 5.79
N PHE A 69 7.21 -5.35 5.38
CA PHE A 69 5.96 -5.38 6.14
C PHE A 69 5.86 -6.54 7.14
N THR A 70 6.71 -7.56 7.00
CA THR A 70 6.85 -8.65 8.00
C THR A 70 7.94 -8.36 9.03
N SER A 71 8.53 -7.17 9.02
CA SER A 71 9.58 -6.80 9.97
C SER A 71 9.06 -6.75 11.41
N VAL A 72 9.96 -6.99 12.37
CA VAL A 72 9.64 -6.88 13.81
C VAL A 72 9.11 -5.49 14.15
N LEU A 73 9.64 -4.47 13.49
CA LEU A 73 9.24 -3.08 13.70
C LEU A 73 7.80 -2.83 13.27
N GLU A 74 7.41 -3.25 12.06
CA GLU A 74 6.03 -3.13 11.56
C GLU A 74 5.04 -3.94 12.43
N THR A 75 5.44 -5.14 12.84
CA THR A 75 4.62 -5.97 13.73
C THR A 75 4.38 -5.29 15.08
N ASN A 76 5.43 -4.72 15.68
CA ASN A 76 5.34 -3.98 16.94
C ASN A 76 4.54 -2.68 16.79
N PHE A 77 4.71 -1.98 15.67
CA PHE A 77 3.93 -0.78 15.33
C PHE A 77 2.43 -1.11 15.33
N HIS A 78 2.01 -2.12 14.58
CA HIS A 78 0.59 -2.50 14.54
C HIS A 78 0.06 -2.99 15.90
N ARG A 79 0.89 -3.71 16.67
CA ARG A 79 0.54 -4.14 18.04
C ARG A 79 0.32 -2.94 18.97
N PHE A 80 1.20 -1.95 18.93
CA PHE A 80 1.11 -0.74 19.75
C PHE A 80 -0.15 0.05 19.44
N PHE A 81 -0.49 0.19 18.16
CA PHE A 81 -1.68 0.91 17.72
C PHE A 81 -2.98 0.10 17.78
N GLY A 82 -2.97 -1.11 18.35
CA GLY A 82 -4.15 -1.98 18.43
C GLY A 82 -4.73 -2.36 17.06
N THR A 83 -3.91 -2.28 16.01
CA THR A 83 -4.31 -2.56 14.64
C THR A 83 -4.10 -4.04 14.34
N LYS A 84 -5.14 -4.72 13.87
CA LYS A 84 -5.00 -6.12 13.44
C LYS A 84 -4.36 -6.16 12.05
N LEU A 85 -3.07 -6.51 12.00
CA LEU A 85 -2.37 -6.82 10.76
C LEU A 85 -2.66 -8.26 10.33
N SER A 86 -2.99 -8.46 9.07
CA SER A 86 -3.14 -9.78 8.46
C SER A 86 -2.39 -9.81 7.15
N PHE A 87 -1.58 -10.83 6.93
CA PHE A 87 -0.85 -10.95 5.67
C PHE A 87 -1.73 -11.60 4.60
N SER A 88 -1.75 -11.03 3.39
CA SER A 88 -2.29 -11.73 2.22
C SER A 88 -1.45 -12.99 1.99
N THR A 89 -2.04 -14.02 1.36
CA THR A 89 -1.25 -15.13 0.83
C THR A 89 -1.09 -14.89 -0.66
N ALA A 90 -0.07 -15.48 -1.29
CA ALA A 90 0.27 -15.24 -2.70
C ALA A 90 -0.84 -15.54 -3.72
N TYR A 91 -2.02 -16.02 -3.29
CA TYR A 91 -3.19 -16.27 -4.14
C TYR A 91 -4.45 -16.20 -3.27
N HIS A 92 -5.13 -15.05 -3.14
CA HIS A 92 -6.46 -14.97 -2.49
C HIS A 92 -7.45 -14.03 -3.25
N PRO A 93 -8.09 -14.52 -4.33
CA PRO A 93 -8.94 -13.73 -5.22
C PRO A 93 -10.19 -13.07 -4.59
N LYS A 94 -10.66 -13.58 -3.43
CA LYS A 94 -12.01 -13.25 -2.93
C LYS A 94 -12.13 -11.93 -2.17
N THR A 95 -11.07 -11.46 -1.50
CA THR A 95 -11.06 -10.14 -0.85
C THR A 95 -10.14 -9.14 -1.55
N ASP A 96 -9.10 -9.65 -2.21
CA ASP A 96 -8.17 -8.82 -2.98
C ASP A 96 -8.77 -8.40 -4.33
N GLY A 97 -9.77 -9.11 -4.87
CA GLY A 97 -10.33 -8.76 -6.19
C GLY A 97 -10.85 -7.32 -6.33
N LEU A 98 -11.31 -6.66 -5.26
CA LEU A 98 -11.63 -5.22 -5.34
C LEU A 98 -10.36 -4.35 -5.38
N ALA A 99 -9.42 -4.60 -4.47
CA ALA A 99 -8.15 -3.88 -4.40
C ALA A 99 -7.31 -4.10 -5.68
N GLU A 100 -7.18 -5.34 -6.14
CA GLU A 100 -6.56 -5.74 -7.39
C GLU A 100 -7.19 -5.04 -8.59
N ARG A 101 -8.53 -5.03 -8.71
CA ARG A 101 -9.21 -4.33 -9.81
C ARG A 101 -8.95 -2.82 -9.79
N MET A 102 -8.99 -2.20 -8.62
CA MET A 102 -8.68 -0.77 -8.47
C MET A 102 -7.23 -0.47 -8.86
N ILE A 103 -6.29 -1.34 -8.46
CA ILE A 103 -4.87 -1.20 -8.77
C ILE A 103 -4.59 -1.42 -10.25
N GLN A 104 -5.21 -2.41 -10.88
CA GLN A 104 -5.07 -2.65 -12.32
C GLN A 104 -5.64 -1.50 -13.13
N THR A 105 -6.86 -1.03 -12.79
CA THR A 105 -7.49 0.11 -13.45
C THR A 105 -6.57 1.34 -13.41
N LEU A 106 -5.96 1.62 -12.25
CA LEU A 106 -5.06 2.75 -12.15
C LEU A 106 -3.71 2.54 -12.85
N LYS A 107 -3.11 1.34 -12.78
CA LYS A 107 -1.91 1.02 -13.56
C LYS A 107 -2.14 1.28 -15.06
N ASP A 108 -3.30 0.90 -15.56
CA ASP A 108 -3.68 1.14 -16.95
C ASP A 108 -3.91 2.62 -17.24
N MET A 109 -4.50 3.38 -16.31
CA MET A 109 -4.59 4.84 -16.44
C MET A 109 -3.21 5.50 -16.52
N ILE A 110 -2.28 5.15 -15.62
CA ILE A 110 -0.91 5.70 -15.61
C ILE A 110 -0.19 5.32 -16.90
N ARG A 111 -0.29 4.06 -17.35
CA ARG A 111 0.30 3.62 -18.63
C ARG A 111 -0.24 4.44 -19.80
N ARG A 112 -1.56 4.65 -19.86
CA ARG A 112 -2.17 5.46 -20.92
C ARG A 112 -1.74 6.92 -20.85
N PHE A 113 -1.68 7.51 -19.65
CA PHE A 113 -1.20 8.86 -19.43
C PHE A 113 0.26 9.02 -19.91
N CYS A 114 1.15 8.10 -19.52
CA CYS A 114 2.55 8.13 -19.94
C CYS A 114 2.74 7.83 -21.44
N ALA A 115 1.90 6.99 -22.04
CA ALA A 115 2.01 6.59 -23.46
C ALA A 115 1.39 7.61 -24.42
N TYR A 116 0.33 8.30 -24.00
CA TYR A 116 -0.47 9.16 -24.88
C TYR A 116 -0.51 10.64 -24.46
N GLY A 117 0.04 11.00 -23.29
CA GLY A 117 0.16 12.40 -22.85
C GLY A 117 -1.16 13.16 -22.81
N LEU A 118 -2.22 12.53 -22.28
CA LEU A 118 -3.45 13.23 -21.88
C LEU A 118 -3.24 13.97 -20.56
#